data_AF-A0A0K2RT14-F1
#
_entry.id   AF-A0A0K2RT14-F1
#
_cell.length_a   1.000
_cell.length_b   1.000
_cell.length_c   1.000
_cell.angle_alpha   90.00
_cell.angle_beta   90.00
_cell.angle_gamma   90.00
#
_symmetry.space_group_name_H-M   'P 1'
#
loop_
_entity.id
_entity.type
_entity.pdbx_description
1 polymer ?
#
loop_
_entity_poly.entity_id
_entity_poly.type
_entity_poly.pdbx_seq_one_letter_code
_entity_poly.pdbx_strand_id
1 'polypeptide(L)'
;MTEYVLPELGYDYAALEPHISAKIMELHHSKHHAAYVAGANNALAQLAEARDKGDFANINRLSKDLAFHTGGHINHSVFWNNISPDGGDKPEGELAAAIDDAFGSFDAFRAQFSAAALGLQGSGWASLPTSPSAATSSSSSSTTSRAMSQSAPRRCSCWTCGSTLSTWTTSTSRPTMSRPSGTSSTGPTSQSASKRPARTPPG
;
A
#
# COMPACT_ATOMS: atom_id res chain seq x y z
N MET A 1 22.48 5.07 22.24
CA MET A 1 21.19 5.41 21.60
C MET A 1 20.34 4.15 21.65
N THR A 2 19.06 4.28 21.98
CA THR A 2 18.12 3.16 21.89
C THR A 2 17.88 2.87 20.41
N GLU A 3 18.05 1.62 19.98
CA GLU A 3 17.82 1.20 18.59
C GLU A 3 16.32 1.08 18.30
N TYR A 4 15.93 1.30 17.05
CA TYR A 4 14.60 0.92 16.59
C TYR A 4 14.48 -0.61 16.57
N VAL A 5 13.31 -1.10 16.96
CA VAL A 5 12.98 -2.53 16.96
C VAL A 5 11.74 -2.76 16.12
N LEU A 6 11.67 -3.93 15.48
CA LEU A 6 10.45 -4.38 14.83
C LEU A 6 9.41 -4.70 15.92
N PRO A 7 8.24 -4.03 15.94
CA PRO A 7 7.22 -4.33 16.94
C PRO A 7 6.62 -5.71 16.69
N GLU A 8 6.35 -6.48 17.75
CA GLU A 8 5.56 -7.70 17.64
C GLU A 8 4.11 -7.37 17.30
N LEU A 9 3.46 -8.21 16.49
CA LEU A 9 2.05 -8.05 16.18
C LEU A 9 1.19 -8.57 17.34
N GLY A 10 0.10 -7.86 17.64
CA GLY A 10 -0.88 -8.27 18.66
C GLY A 10 -1.81 -9.40 18.24
N TYR A 11 -1.64 -9.95 17.03
CA TYR A 11 -2.48 -10.98 16.43
C TYR A 11 -1.69 -11.84 15.43
N ASP A 12 -2.20 -13.02 15.11
CA ASP A 12 -1.61 -13.94 14.12
C ASP A 12 -1.66 -13.35 12.69
N TYR A 13 -0.72 -13.73 11.83
CA TYR A 13 -0.72 -13.27 10.44
C TYR A 13 -2.01 -13.61 9.68
N ALA A 14 -2.68 -14.72 10.01
CA ALA A 14 -3.94 -15.12 9.40
C ALA A 14 -5.19 -14.47 10.03
N ALA A 15 -5.04 -13.69 11.10
CA ALA A 15 -6.17 -13.14 11.85
C ALA A 15 -7.06 -12.18 11.04
N LEU A 16 -6.55 -11.61 9.95
CA LEU A 16 -7.27 -10.66 9.10
C LEU A 16 -7.85 -11.29 7.83
N GLU A 17 -7.77 -12.62 7.66
CA GLU A 17 -8.43 -13.29 6.54
C GLU A 17 -9.96 -13.25 6.69
N PRO A 18 -10.72 -13.11 5.58
CA PRO A 18 -10.29 -13.11 4.18
C PRO A 18 -9.90 -11.72 3.63
N HIS A 19 -9.87 -10.68 4.49
CA HIS A 19 -9.69 -9.29 4.06
C HIS A 19 -8.24 -8.94 3.76
N ILE A 20 -7.27 -9.56 4.44
CA ILE A 20 -5.84 -9.48 4.13
C ILE A 20 -5.24 -10.88 4.31
N SER A 21 -4.55 -11.39 3.29
CA SER A 21 -4.00 -12.76 3.35
C SER A 21 -2.84 -12.88 4.34
N ALA A 22 -2.75 -14.04 4.99
CA ALA A 22 -1.67 -14.34 5.93
C ALA A 22 -0.28 -14.18 5.29
N LYS A 23 -0.16 -14.54 4.00
CA LYS A 23 1.11 -14.43 3.29
C LYS A 23 1.56 -12.99 3.10
N ILE A 24 0.62 -12.07 2.83
CA ILE A 24 0.93 -10.64 2.72
C ILE A 24 1.35 -10.11 4.08
N MET A 25 0.60 -10.44 5.14
CA MET A 25 0.92 -10.01 6.51
C MET A 25 2.34 -10.44 6.93
N GLU A 26 2.69 -11.71 6.70
CA GLU A 26 4.02 -12.24 7.00
C GLU A 26 5.14 -11.49 6.25
N LEU A 27 4.99 -11.30 4.94
CA LEU A 27 6.01 -10.62 4.13
C LEU A 27 6.11 -9.13 4.46
N HIS A 28 4.97 -8.48 4.68
CA HIS A 28 4.89 -7.05 4.95
C HIS A 28 5.50 -6.72 6.32
N HIS A 29 5.24 -7.55 7.33
CA HIS A 29 5.84 -7.40 8.64
C HIS A 29 7.31 -7.86 8.67
N SER A 30 7.57 -9.14 8.42
CA SER A 30 8.88 -9.75 8.68
C SER A 30 9.97 -9.36 7.67
N LYS A 31 9.61 -8.83 6.49
CA LYS A 31 10.57 -8.40 5.47
C LYS A 31 10.53 -6.90 5.24
N HIS A 32 9.39 -6.34 4.86
CA HIS A 32 9.32 -4.92 4.51
C HIS A 32 9.49 -4.00 5.71
N HIS A 33 8.74 -4.22 6.80
CA HIS A 33 8.90 -3.43 8.02
C HIS A 33 10.30 -3.64 8.64
N ALA A 34 10.76 -4.90 8.70
CA ALA A 34 12.11 -5.21 9.19
C ALA A 34 13.22 -4.48 8.43
N ALA A 35 13.09 -4.33 7.10
CA ALA A 35 14.06 -3.58 6.30
C ALA A 35 14.08 -2.08 6.63
N TYR A 36 12.93 -1.48 6.96
CA TYR A 36 12.88 -0.10 7.42
C TYR A 36 13.56 0.09 8.78
N VAL A 37 13.31 -0.81 9.73
CA VAL A 37 13.98 -0.80 11.05
C VAL A 37 15.49 -0.89 10.89
N ALA A 38 15.99 -1.86 10.13
CA ALA A 38 17.41 -2.04 9.88
C ALA A 38 18.04 -0.83 9.18
N GLY A 39 17.36 -0.28 8.17
CA GLY A 39 17.82 0.91 7.46
C GLY A 39 17.90 2.16 8.35
N ALA A 40 16.93 2.35 9.26
CA ALA A 40 16.92 3.47 10.18
C ALA A 40 18.10 3.39 11.17
N ASN A 41 18.33 2.21 11.76
CA ASN A 41 19.46 1.98 12.66
C ASN A 41 20.81 2.19 11.95
N ASN A 42 20.95 1.68 10.72
CA ASN A 42 22.16 1.89 9.91
C ASN A 42 22.41 3.37 9.60
N ALA A 43 21.37 4.13 9.23
CA ALA A 43 21.50 5.56 8.96
C ALA A 43 21.88 6.34 10.23
N LEU A 44 21.31 6.00 11.39
CA LEU A 44 21.68 6.60 12.68
C LEU A 44 23.15 6.34 13.04
N ALA A 45 23.63 5.10 12.85
CA ALA A 45 25.03 4.76 13.10
C ALA A 45 25.99 5.55 12.20
N GLN A 46 25.71 5.63 10.89
CA GLN A 46 26.51 6.41 9.96
C GLN A 46 26.48 7.91 10.25
N LEU A 47 25.34 8.45 10.72
CA LEU A 47 25.24 9.85 11.15
C LEU A 47 26.02 10.11 12.43
N ALA A 48 26.06 9.18 13.38
CA ALA A 48 26.89 9.29 14.57
C ALA A 48 28.38 9.31 14.21
N GLU A 49 28.82 8.37 13.37
CA GLU A 49 30.19 8.30 12.88
C GLU A 49 30.61 9.59 12.14
N ALA A 50 29.74 10.13 11.29
CA ALA A 50 29.98 11.39 10.60
C ALA A 50 30.19 12.57 11.57
N ARG A 51 29.41 12.63 12.66
CA ARG A 51 29.55 13.66 13.71
C ARG A 51 30.87 13.50 14.47
N ASP A 52 31.22 12.27 14.84
CA ASP A 52 32.44 11.98 15.59
C ASP A 52 33.71 12.32 14.79
N LYS A 53 33.66 12.12 13.47
CA LYS A 53 34.77 12.41 12.55
C LYS A 53 34.78 13.85 12.02
N GLY A 54 33.68 14.59 12.19
CA GLY A 54 33.49 15.89 11.54
C GLY A 54 33.40 15.81 10.00
N ASP A 55 33.04 14.64 9.44
CA ASP A 55 32.91 14.42 7.99
C ASP A 55 31.44 14.47 7.58
N PHE A 56 31.05 15.58 6.96
CA PHE A 56 29.67 15.82 6.52
C PHE A 56 29.47 15.70 5.01
N ALA A 57 30.42 15.12 4.27
CA ALA A 57 30.33 15.01 2.81
C ALA A 57 29.04 14.31 2.35
N ASN A 58 28.54 13.33 3.14
CA ASN A 58 27.36 12.54 2.83
C ASN A 58 26.10 12.94 3.61
N ILE A 59 26.09 14.08 4.34
CA ILE A 59 25.01 14.42 5.28
C ILE A 59 23.62 14.46 4.63
N ASN A 60 23.54 14.94 3.38
CA ASN A 60 22.28 15.00 2.62
C ASN A 60 21.73 13.61 2.28
N ARG A 61 22.61 12.66 1.94
CA ARG A 61 22.22 11.27 1.67
C ARG A 61 21.73 10.61 2.96
N LEU A 62 22.55 10.68 4.01
CA LEU A 62 22.25 10.07 5.30
C LEU A 62 20.95 10.60 5.92
N SER A 63 20.70 11.90 5.80
CA SER A 63 19.44 12.51 6.28
C SER A 63 18.23 12.00 5.48
N LYS A 64 18.37 11.81 4.17
CA LYS A 64 17.30 11.23 3.33
C LYS A 64 17.06 9.77 3.65
N ASP A 65 18.11 8.98 3.83
CA ASP A 65 18.03 7.57 4.19
C ASP A 65 17.33 7.42 5.55
N LEU A 66 17.74 8.22 6.55
CA LEU A 66 17.09 8.23 7.86
C LEU A 66 15.60 8.61 7.74
N ALA A 67 15.27 9.66 6.99
CA ALA A 67 13.89 10.09 6.81
C ALA A 67 13.03 9.02 6.11
N PHE A 68 13.55 8.39 5.07
CA PHE A 68 12.87 7.32 4.34
C PHE A 68 12.61 6.11 5.25
N HIS A 69 13.64 5.64 5.94
CA HIS A 69 13.54 4.45 6.78
C HIS A 69 12.71 4.69 8.04
N THR A 70 12.88 5.84 8.70
CA THR A 70 12.08 6.20 9.88
C THR A 70 10.62 6.45 9.51
N GLY A 71 10.36 7.13 8.37
CA GLY A 71 9.00 7.30 7.85
C GLY A 71 8.33 5.96 7.53
N GLY A 72 9.08 5.04 6.91
CA GLY A 72 8.63 3.67 6.71
C GLY A 72 8.30 2.96 8.03
N HIS A 73 9.20 3.00 9.01
CA HIS A 73 9.01 2.37 10.31
C HIS A 73 7.80 2.93 11.08
N ILE A 74 7.63 4.26 11.13
CA ILE A 74 6.50 4.91 11.78
C ILE A 74 5.18 4.51 11.11
N ASN A 75 5.11 4.61 9.78
CA ASN A 75 3.87 4.32 9.06
C ASN A 75 3.41 2.87 9.25
N HIS A 76 4.35 1.92 9.23
CA HIS A 76 4.02 0.51 9.47
C HIS A 76 3.64 0.25 10.93
N SER A 77 4.34 0.88 11.88
CA SER A 77 4.01 0.75 13.31
C SER A 77 2.60 1.28 13.63
N VAL A 78 2.18 2.38 13.00
CA VAL A 78 0.80 2.88 13.10
C VAL A 78 -0.17 1.94 12.39
N PHE A 79 0.17 1.47 11.18
CA PHE A 79 -0.67 0.57 10.40
C PHE A 79 -1.06 -0.71 11.16
N TRP A 80 -0.11 -1.38 11.81
CA TRP A 80 -0.38 -2.61 12.56
C TRP A 80 -1.33 -2.41 13.74
N ASN A 81 -1.29 -1.23 14.37
CA ASN A 81 -2.16 -0.88 15.49
C ASN A 81 -3.56 -0.41 15.03
N ASN A 82 -3.71 -0.02 13.77
CA ASN A 82 -4.98 0.46 13.21
C ASN A 82 -5.81 -0.64 12.52
N ILE A 83 -5.33 -1.88 12.52
CA ILE A 83 -6.05 -3.04 11.98
C ILE A 83 -6.19 -4.09 13.08
N SER A 84 -7.36 -4.73 13.16
CA SER A 84 -7.71 -5.70 14.20
C SER A 84 -8.66 -6.75 13.63
N PRO A 85 -8.55 -8.03 14.03
CA PRO A 85 -9.53 -9.07 13.66
C PRO A 85 -10.94 -8.76 14.19
N ASP A 86 -11.03 -8.09 15.34
CA ASP A 86 -12.28 -7.67 15.97
C ASP A 86 -12.64 -6.20 15.61
N GLY A 87 -11.91 -5.61 14.67
CA GLY A 87 -12.17 -4.26 14.17
C GLY A 87 -13.22 -4.24 13.07
N GLY A 88 -13.60 -3.03 12.67
CA GLY A 88 -14.63 -2.82 11.64
C GLY A 88 -15.64 -1.79 12.09
N ASP A 89 -16.82 -1.86 11.49
CA ASP A 89 -17.97 -0.98 11.77
C ASP A 89 -17.64 0.51 11.63
N LYS A 90 -18.22 1.34 12.49
CA LYS A 90 -18.08 2.79 12.53
C LYS A 90 -17.42 3.19 13.85
N PRO A 91 -16.63 4.27 13.88
CA PRO A 91 -16.09 4.80 15.12
C PRO A 91 -17.22 5.24 16.05
N GLU A 92 -16.93 5.27 17.34
CA GLU A 92 -17.85 5.73 18.39
C GLU A 92 -17.23 6.91 19.17
N GLY A 93 -18.04 7.55 20.01
CA GLY A 93 -17.59 8.60 20.94
C GLY A 93 -17.01 9.84 20.24
N GLU A 94 -15.94 10.39 20.83
CA GLU A 94 -15.32 11.64 20.36
C GLU A 94 -14.80 11.55 18.92
N LEU A 95 -14.32 10.38 18.50
CA LEU A 95 -13.83 10.17 17.14
C LEU A 95 -14.96 10.22 16.11
N ALA A 96 -16.12 9.61 16.41
CA ALA A 96 -17.29 9.67 15.55
C ALA A 96 -17.77 11.12 15.38
N ALA A 97 -17.89 11.84 16.50
CA ALA A 97 -18.29 13.25 16.49
C ALA A 97 -17.31 14.14 15.71
N ALA A 98 -16.00 13.92 15.87
CA ALA A 98 -14.99 14.65 15.13
C ALA A 98 -15.02 14.36 13.61
N ILE A 99 -15.36 13.13 13.22
CA ILE A 99 -15.53 12.76 11.81
C ILE A 99 -16.79 13.40 11.23
N ASP A 100 -17.90 13.37 11.97
CA ASP A 100 -19.15 13.98 11.53
C ASP A 100 -19.02 15.51 11.43
N ASP A 101 -18.32 16.17 12.36
CA ASP A 101 -18.04 17.61 12.30
C ASP A 101 -17.15 17.97 11.09
N ALA A 102 -16.07 17.22 10.86
CA ALA A 102 -15.11 17.54 9.81
C ALA A 102 -15.56 17.16 8.39
N PHE A 103 -16.34 16.08 8.25
CA PHE A 103 -16.69 15.49 6.94
C PHE A 103 -18.20 15.41 6.70
N GLY A 104 -19.03 15.85 7.65
CA GLY A 104 -20.49 15.81 7.60
C GLY A 104 -21.09 14.44 7.94
N SER A 105 -20.40 13.34 7.63
CA SER A 105 -20.75 12.00 8.10
C SER A 105 -19.58 11.02 7.94
N PHE A 106 -19.59 9.91 8.69
CA PHE A 106 -18.68 8.80 8.45
C PHE A 106 -18.70 8.27 7.00
N ASP A 107 -19.87 8.22 6.35
CA ASP A 107 -19.95 7.71 4.98
C ASP A 107 -19.31 8.68 3.96
N ALA A 108 -19.45 9.99 4.19
CA ALA A 108 -18.74 11.00 3.40
C ALA A 108 -17.22 10.95 3.64
N PHE A 109 -16.79 10.80 4.89
CA PHE A 109 -15.39 10.57 5.23
C PHE A 109 -14.84 9.33 4.52
N ARG A 110 -15.53 8.19 4.62
CA ARG A 110 -15.12 6.93 3.97
C ARG A 110 -14.99 7.12 2.45
N ALA A 111 -15.96 7.76 1.81
CA ALA A 111 -15.90 8.04 0.37
C ALA A 111 -14.67 8.87 -0.01
N GLN A 112 -14.40 9.95 0.72
CA GLN A 112 -13.24 10.80 0.49
C GLN A 112 -11.91 10.08 0.76
N PHE A 113 -11.81 9.35 1.87
CA PHE A 113 -10.62 8.58 2.25
C PHE A 113 -10.32 7.48 1.24
N SER A 114 -11.35 6.75 0.79
CA SER A 114 -11.20 5.74 -0.27
C SER A 114 -10.76 6.36 -1.59
N ALA A 115 -11.35 7.49 -2.01
CA ALA A 115 -10.92 8.18 -3.23
C ALA A 115 -9.46 8.65 -3.14
N ALA A 116 -9.05 9.18 -1.98
CA ALA A 116 -7.68 9.60 -1.71
C ALA A 116 -6.69 8.43 -1.81
N ALA A 117 -7.02 7.28 -1.21
CA ALA A 117 -6.18 6.08 -1.24
C ALA A 117 -6.08 5.48 -2.65
N LEU A 118 -7.19 5.40 -3.39
CA LEU A 118 -7.24 4.85 -4.74
C LEU A 118 -6.60 5.78 -5.80
N GLY A 119 -6.58 7.09 -5.55
CA GLY A 119 -6.01 8.09 -6.44
C GLY A 119 -4.49 8.25 -6.36
N LEU A 120 -3.80 7.53 -5.46
CA LEU A 120 -2.35 7.62 -5.30
C LEU A 120 -1.62 7.15 -6.56
N GLN A 121 -0.75 8.01 -7.10
CA GLN A 121 0.13 7.69 -8.22
C GLN A 121 1.53 7.35 -7.68
N GLY A 122 1.88 6.06 -7.71
CA GLY A 122 3.10 5.54 -7.10
C GLY A 122 2.89 5.09 -5.64
N SER A 123 3.99 4.88 -4.92
CA SER A 123 3.93 4.48 -3.51
C SER A 123 3.58 5.68 -2.63
N GLY A 124 2.57 5.53 -1.77
CA GLY A 124 2.10 6.60 -0.89
C GLY A 124 1.34 6.06 0.30
N TRP A 125 0.67 6.92 1.06
CA TRP A 125 -0.27 6.54 2.13
C TRP A 125 -1.44 7.53 2.14
N ALA A 126 -2.65 7.05 2.43
CA ALA A 126 -3.75 7.89 2.84
C ALA A 126 -3.80 7.89 4.37
N SER A 127 -3.88 9.08 4.98
CA SER A 127 -3.82 9.25 6.43
C SER A 127 -4.88 10.22 6.92
N LEU A 128 -5.44 9.94 8.10
CA LEU A 128 -6.26 10.87 8.86
C LEU A 128 -5.42 11.43 10.02
N PRO A 129 -4.69 12.55 9.83
CA PRO A 129 -3.93 13.17 10.90
C PRO A 129 -4.86 13.89 11.89
N THR A 130 -4.57 13.76 13.18
CA THR A 130 -5.15 14.62 14.21
C THR A 130 -4.41 15.96 14.17
N SER A 131 -5.09 17.03 13.75
CA SER A 131 -4.52 18.37 13.84
C SER A 131 -4.80 18.95 15.24
N PRO A 132 -3.81 19.48 15.97
CA PRO A 132 -4.03 20.05 17.31
C PRO A 132 -4.88 21.34 17.30
N SER A 133 -5.21 21.90 16.13
CA SER A 133 -6.23 22.95 16.00
C SER A 133 -7.39 22.44 15.14
N ALA A 134 -8.44 21.91 15.77
CA ALA A 134 -9.84 21.80 15.33
C ALA A 134 -10.17 21.67 13.81
N ALA A 135 -9.29 21.07 13.01
CA ALA A 135 -9.46 20.86 11.58
C ALA A 135 -8.79 19.54 11.21
N THR A 136 -9.49 18.45 11.52
CA THR A 136 -9.17 17.11 11.04
C THR A 136 -9.27 17.11 9.53
N SER A 137 -8.14 17.24 8.85
CA SER A 137 -8.06 17.27 7.39
C SER A 137 -7.53 15.93 6.92
N SER A 138 -8.30 15.18 6.12
CA SER A 138 -7.76 14.02 5.43
C SER A 138 -6.72 14.54 4.42
N SER A 139 -5.46 14.17 4.59
CA SER A 139 -4.39 14.56 3.67
C SER A 139 -3.79 13.33 3.01
N SER A 140 -3.67 13.40 1.68
CA SER A 140 -2.82 12.47 0.93
C SER A 140 -1.40 12.98 1.01
N SER A 141 -0.53 12.24 1.71
CA SER A 141 0.89 12.59 1.76
C SER A 141 1.63 11.83 0.67
N SER A 142 1.90 12.49 -0.46
CA SER A 142 2.96 12.07 -1.38
C SER A 142 4.30 12.58 -0.84
N THR A 143 4.75 12.05 0.29
CA THR A 143 6.01 12.49 0.88
C THR A 143 6.70 11.34 1.62
N THR A 144 7.46 10.55 0.87
CA THR A 144 8.91 10.64 1.10
C THR A 144 9.34 11.87 0.31
N SER A 145 9.77 12.92 0.99
CA SER A 145 10.26 14.22 0.50
C SER A 145 10.09 14.52 -0.99
N ARG A 146 9.42 15.62 -1.33
CA ARG A 146 9.51 16.33 -2.63
C ARG A 146 10.97 16.43 -3.10
N ALA A 147 11.46 15.38 -3.74
CA ALA A 147 12.84 15.20 -4.19
C ALA A 147 12.91 13.94 -5.06
N MET A 148 12.28 13.98 -6.23
CA MET A 148 12.88 13.57 -7.51
C MET A 148 11.79 13.61 -8.59
N SER A 149 11.70 14.78 -9.20
CA SER A 149 11.23 14.90 -10.57
C SER A 149 12.22 14.15 -11.46
N GLN A 150 11.70 13.16 -12.18
CA GLN A 150 12.21 12.58 -13.43
C GLN A 150 13.39 11.59 -13.33
N SER A 151 13.15 10.41 -13.94
CA SER A 151 14.11 9.41 -14.41
C SER A 151 14.65 8.38 -13.41
N ALA A 152 14.00 7.21 -13.32
CA ALA A 152 14.58 5.92 -13.72
C ALA A 152 13.64 4.74 -13.36
N PRO A 153 13.51 3.72 -14.23
CA PRO A 153 12.63 2.58 -14.03
C PRO A 153 13.30 1.47 -13.20
N ARG A 154 12.46 0.61 -12.59
CA ARG A 154 12.77 -0.67 -11.91
C ARG A 154 13.15 -0.56 -10.43
N ARG A 155 12.17 -0.79 -9.56
CA ARG A 155 12.03 -2.00 -8.72
C ARG A 155 10.67 -1.95 -8.02
N CYS A 156 9.96 -3.08 -8.10
CA CYS A 156 8.58 -3.25 -7.70
C CYS A 156 8.43 -3.08 -6.18
N SER A 157 7.79 -2.01 -5.72
CA SER A 157 7.09 -2.01 -4.43
C SER A 157 5.65 -2.35 -4.72
N CYS A 158 5.26 -3.58 -4.40
CA CYS A 158 3.92 -4.12 -4.59
C CYS A 158 2.94 -3.45 -3.62
N TRP A 159 2.65 -2.17 -3.82
CA TRP A 159 1.60 -1.45 -3.11
C TRP A 159 0.25 -1.56 -3.83
N THR A 160 0.27 -1.99 -5.10
CA THR A 160 -0.92 -2.37 -5.87
C THR A 160 -1.67 -3.57 -5.29
N CYS A 161 -1.07 -4.41 -4.43
CA CYS A 161 -1.78 -5.58 -3.89
C CYS A 161 -2.81 -5.22 -2.80
N GLY A 162 -2.54 -4.20 -1.96
CA GLY A 162 -3.50 -3.73 -0.96
C GLY A 162 -4.64 -2.89 -1.56
N SER A 163 -4.32 -2.03 -2.53
CA SER A 163 -5.31 -1.16 -3.20
C SER A 163 -6.30 -1.94 -4.07
N THR A 164 -5.91 -3.11 -4.61
CA THR A 164 -6.79 -3.97 -5.41
C THR A 164 -7.82 -4.72 -4.54
N LEU A 165 -7.64 -4.76 -3.22
CA LEU A 165 -8.49 -5.55 -2.32
C LEU A 165 -9.62 -4.74 -1.67
N SER A 166 -9.44 -3.44 -1.45
CA SER A 166 -10.53 -2.52 -1.04
C SER A 166 -11.62 -2.39 -2.12
N THR A 167 -11.28 -2.56 -3.40
CA THR A 167 -12.27 -2.53 -4.50
C THR A 167 -12.97 -3.87 -4.72
N TRP A 168 -12.41 -4.99 -4.25
CA TRP A 168 -13.04 -6.31 -4.40
C TRP A 168 -14.06 -6.64 -3.29
N THR A 169 -13.84 -6.12 -2.08
CA THR A 169 -14.73 -6.36 -0.93
C THR A 169 -16.09 -5.67 -1.05
N THR A 170 -16.23 -4.66 -1.91
CA THR A 170 -17.52 -4.01 -2.21
C THR A 170 -18.33 -4.70 -3.32
N SER A 171 -17.78 -5.71 -4.01
CA SER A 171 -18.42 -6.31 -5.21
C SER A 171 -18.81 -7.80 -5.09
N THR A 172 -18.90 -8.37 -3.88
CA THR A 172 -19.37 -9.76 -3.70
C THR A 172 -20.87 -9.85 -3.39
N SER A 173 -21.70 -9.09 -4.10
CA SER A 173 -23.09 -9.49 -4.35
C SER A 173 -23.13 -10.39 -5.58
N ARG A 174 -23.23 -11.70 -5.31
CA ARG A 174 -23.30 -12.83 -6.24
C ARG A 174 -24.36 -12.59 -7.33
N PRO A 175 -24.01 -12.49 -8.63
CA PRO A 175 -25.02 -12.52 -9.68
C PRO A 175 -25.52 -13.95 -9.85
N THR A 176 -26.81 -14.16 -9.59
CA THR A 176 -27.56 -15.34 -10.02
C THR A 176 -27.49 -15.47 -11.54
N MET A 177 -26.81 -16.50 -12.05
CA MET A 177 -26.85 -16.84 -13.47
C MET A 177 -28.24 -17.39 -13.82
N SER A 178 -29.07 -16.58 -14.48
CA SER A 178 -30.23 -17.06 -15.21
C SER A 178 -29.79 -17.53 -16.60
N ARG A 179 -30.02 -18.82 -16.88
CA ARG A 179 -29.68 -19.50 -18.13
C ARG A 179 -30.79 -19.29 -19.17
N PRO A 180 -30.51 -18.78 -20.39
CA PRO A 180 -31.46 -18.93 -21.50
C PRO A 180 -31.22 -20.25 -22.24
N SER A 181 -32.33 -20.91 -22.55
CA SER A 181 -32.49 -22.17 -23.27
C SER A 181 -32.57 -21.99 -24.79
N GLY A 182 -32.00 -22.94 -25.55
CA GLY A 182 -32.29 -23.23 -26.98
C GLY A 182 -31.48 -22.41 -28.00
N THR A 183 -31.04 -22.90 -29.16
CA THR A 183 -31.27 -24.15 -29.91
C THR A 183 -30.17 -24.33 -30.98
N SER A 184 -29.84 -25.60 -31.23
CA SER A 184 -29.11 -26.28 -32.32
C SER A 184 -28.92 -25.61 -33.70
N SER A 185 -27.78 -25.85 -34.37
CA SER A 185 -27.68 -26.74 -35.57
C SER A 185 -26.27 -26.78 -36.24
N THR A 186 -25.72 -28.01 -36.35
CA THR A 186 -25.02 -28.66 -37.49
C THR A 186 -23.83 -27.99 -38.23
N GLY A 187 -22.68 -28.69 -38.26
CA GLY A 187 -21.65 -28.61 -39.33
C GLY A 187 -22.05 -29.35 -40.62
N PRO A 188 -21.26 -29.29 -41.71
CA PRO A 188 -20.21 -30.32 -41.92
C PRO A 188 -18.91 -29.89 -42.68
N THR A 189 -17.95 -30.84 -42.71
CA THR A 189 -16.70 -31.10 -43.47
C THR A 189 -16.72 -30.70 -44.98
N SER A 190 -15.67 -30.47 -45.79
CA SER A 190 -14.27 -30.97 -45.92
C SER A 190 -13.50 -30.30 -47.12
N GLN A 191 -12.16 -30.53 -47.22
CA GLN A 191 -11.24 -30.49 -48.40
C GLN A 191 -10.71 -29.10 -48.90
N SER A 192 -9.46 -28.87 -49.36
CA SER A 192 -8.24 -29.67 -49.63
C SER A 192 -6.99 -28.77 -49.88
N ALA A 193 -5.82 -29.27 -49.47
CA ALA A 193 -4.41 -29.02 -49.87
C ALA A 193 -3.95 -27.91 -50.84
N SER A 194 -2.85 -27.19 -50.49
CA SER A 194 -1.55 -27.26 -51.23
C SER A 194 -0.40 -26.43 -50.60
N LYS A 195 0.84 -26.77 -51.01
CA LYS A 195 2.17 -26.61 -50.38
C LYS A 195 2.80 -25.19 -50.37
N ARG A 196 3.59 -24.92 -49.30
CA ARG A 196 4.92 -24.24 -49.08
C ARG A 196 5.64 -23.54 -50.28
N PRO A 197 6.69 -22.66 -50.08
CA PRO A 197 7.43 -22.31 -48.84
C PRO A 197 7.86 -20.83 -48.65
N ALA A 198 8.57 -20.62 -47.53
CA ALA A 198 9.13 -19.41 -46.93
C ALA A 198 10.11 -18.58 -47.79
N ARG A 199 10.18 -17.27 -47.49
CA ARG A 199 11.23 -16.35 -47.94
C ARG A 199 11.72 -15.47 -46.76
N THR A 200 13.03 -15.46 -46.58
CA THR A 200 13.87 -14.76 -45.59
C THR A 200 13.90 -13.23 -45.84
N PRO A 201 14.16 -12.37 -44.82
CA PRO A 201 14.20 -10.91 -44.98
C PRO A 201 15.60 -10.40 -45.39
N PRO A 202 15.72 -9.19 -45.98
CA PRO A 202 17.00 -8.53 -46.16
C PRO A 202 17.31 -7.52 -45.03
N GLY A 203 18.59 -7.54 -44.62
CA GLY A 203 19.46 -6.37 -44.39
C GLY A 203 19.08 -5.38 -43.31
#